data_AF-A0A3B1B0D0-F1
#
_entry.id   AF-A0A3B1B0D0-F1
#
_cell.length_a   1.000
_cell.length_b   1.000
_cell.length_c   1.000
_cell.angle_alpha   90.00
_cell.angle_beta   90.00
_cell.angle_gamma   90.00
#
_symmetry.space_group_name_H-M   'P 1'
#
loop_
_entity.id
_entity.type
_entity.pdbx_description
1 polymer ?
#
loop_
_entity_poly.entity_id
_entity_poly.type
_entity_poly.pdbx_seq_one_letter_code
_entity_poly.pdbx_strand_id
1 'polypeptide(L)'
;MPHQSLVRADDSIGRAIYIVNALTGDLIWSGGINNGTVVHSDYFADMKHSIPSDLRVIDINGDGIADFFYASDTGGQIWRFDINNGHAPGDDDLYSGLVTGGVMANLSLALSGANNRRLFYEPDASLVGSGSGQFIALAIGSGWRAHPLDEVVEDRLYMIRDSAIYGPPLGYGKLRSGGSYTPITESDLYDATDNDLGQATGEDLTTARNLFATKDGWYIKLENAGEKSLAHATTFQGQTFFTTYEPTASLLDGSIQSIRSTQHRYRTTMIRQTP
;
A
#
# COMPACT_ATOMS: atom_id res chain seq x y z
N MET A 1 -14.55 -23.33 -14.93
CA MET A 1 -13.16 -23.20 -14.46
C MET A 1 -13.08 -21.88 -13.70
N PRO A 2 -12.91 -21.87 -12.37
CA PRO A 2 -12.71 -20.60 -11.67
C PRO A 2 -11.37 -20.02 -12.16
N HIS A 3 -11.38 -18.74 -12.53
CA HIS A 3 -10.22 -18.04 -13.07
C HIS A 3 -9.25 -17.70 -11.92
N GLN A 4 -8.68 -18.72 -11.28
CA GLN A 4 -7.70 -18.57 -10.22
C GLN A 4 -6.41 -18.02 -10.82
N SER A 5 -6.10 -16.75 -10.55
CA SER A 5 -4.84 -16.15 -10.99
C SER A 5 -3.72 -16.65 -10.06
N LEU A 6 -3.24 -17.86 -10.31
CA LEU A 6 -2.13 -18.48 -9.58
C LEU A 6 -0.80 -17.72 -9.71
N VAL A 7 -0.71 -16.78 -10.67
CA VAL A 7 0.49 -15.98 -10.94
C VAL A 7 0.07 -14.53 -11.14
N ARG A 8 0.90 -13.60 -10.66
CA ARG A 8 0.78 -12.16 -10.94
C ARG A 8 1.13 -11.90 -12.41
N ALA A 9 0.27 -11.19 -13.13
CA ALA A 9 0.49 -10.83 -14.53
C ALA A 9 0.39 -9.32 -14.70
N ASP A 10 1.07 -8.78 -15.70
CA ASP A 10 0.99 -7.35 -16.03
C ASP A 10 -0.38 -7.05 -16.64
N ASP A 11 -1.00 -5.97 -16.21
CA ASP A 11 -2.23 -5.45 -16.79
C ASP A 11 -1.92 -4.67 -18.08
N SER A 12 -2.91 -4.47 -18.95
CA SER A 12 -2.73 -3.69 -20.20
C SER A 12 -3.28 -2.27 -20.10
N ILE A 13 -4.14 -1.99 -19.14
CA ILE A 13 -4.88 -0.71 -18.97
C ILE A 13 -4.95 -0.30 -17.50
N GLY A 14 -5.27 0.97 -17.23
CA GLY A 14 -5.49 1.47 -15.86
C GLY A 14 -4.21 1.67 -15.04
N ARG A 15 -3.05 1.82 -15.71
CA ARG A 15 -1.71 1.83 -15.07
C ARG A 15 -1.02 3.19 -15.14
N ALA A 16 -1.80 4.26 -15.19
CA ALA A 16 -1.29 5.62 -15.35
C ALA A 16 -2.05 6.57 -14.43
N ILE A 17 -1.35 7.60 -13.97
CA ILE A 17 -1.90 8.68 -13.16
C ILE A 17 -1.82 9.97 -13.97
N TYR A 18 -2.84 10.82 -13.84
CA TYR A 18 -2.95 12.08 -14.55
C TYR A 18 -3.23 13.19 -13.55
N ILE A 19 -2.54 14.32 -13.71
CA ILE A 19 -2.86 15.59 -13.07
C ILE A 19 -3.41 16.50 -14.17
N VAL A 20 -4.58 17.06 -13.94
CA VAL A 20 -5.30 17.89 -14.91
C VAL A 20 -5.68 19.22 -14.30
N ASN A 21 -5.81 20.25 -15.14
CA ASN A 21 -6.36 21.51 -14.72
C ASN A 21 -7.83 21.33 -14.33
N ALA A 22 -8.18 21.67 -13.08
CA ALA A 22 -9.51 21.43 -12.56
C ALA A 22 -10.62 22.26 -13.25
N LEU A 23 -10.28 23.40 -13.89
CA LEU A 23 -11.24 24.26 -14.58
C LEU A 23 -11.39 23.90 -16.05
N THR A 24 -10.28 23.60 -16.75
CA THR A 24 -10.30 23.37 -18.21
C THR A 24 -10.29 21.89 -18.58
N GLY A 25 -9.81 21.02 -17.70
CA GLY A 25 -9.57 19.60 -17.98
C GLY A 25 -8.28 19.33 -18.76
N ASP A 26 -7.48 20.37 -19.05
CA ASP A 26 -6.22 20.20 -19.78
C ASP A 26 -5.22 19.36 -18.97
N LEU A 27 -4.48 18.50 -19.67
CA LEU A 27 -3.44 17.68 -19.04
C LEU A 27 -2.29 18.57 -18.57
N ILE A 28 -1.96 18.48 -17.27
CA ILE A 28 -0.80 19.14 -16.66
C ILE A 28 0.37 18.17 -16.62
N TRP A 29 0.13 16.94 -16.15
CA TRP A 29 1.16 15.91 -16.02
C TRP A 29 0.55 14.52 -16.13
N SER A 30 1.32 13.56 -16.62
CA SER A 30 0.99 12.14 -16.51
C SER A 30 2.20 11.27 -16.23
N GLY A 31 1.99 10.22 -15.45
CA GLY A 31 2.98 9.19 -15.16
C GLY A 31 2.46 7.81 -15.53
N GLY A 32 3.27 7.00 -16.23
CA GLY A 32 2.89 5.66 -16.63
C GLY A 32 3.95 4.93 -17.44
N ILE A 33 3.57 3.79 -18.04
CA ILE A 33 4.41 3.08 -19.01
C ILE A 33 4.16 3.63 -20.42
N ASN A 34 5.24 4.03 -21.08
CA ASN A 34 5.21 4.40 -22.49
C ASN A 34 5.18 3.12 -23.35
N ASN A 35 4.21 3.01 -24.26
CA ASN A 35 4.00 1.81 -25.07
C ASN A 35 4.04 2.11 -26.59
N GLY A 36 4.73 3.18 -26.97
CA GLY A 36 4.88 3.64 -28.36
C GLY A 36 3.64 4.34 -28.94
N THR A 37 2.45 4.11 -28.38
CA THR A 37 1.20 4.81 -28.77
C THR A 37 0.80 5.87 -27.75
N VAL A 38 1.05 5.61 -26.46
CA VAL A 38 0.87 6.56 -25.37
C VAL A 38 2.24 7.00 -24.87
N VAL A 39 2.42 8.31 -24.75
CA VAL A 39 3.62 8.94 -24.16
C VAL A 39 3.17 9.76 -22.97
N HIS A 40 3.64 9.38 -21.79
CA HIS A 40 3.45 10.09 -20.54
C HIS A 40 4.55 11.14 -20.34
N SER A 41 4.27 12.13 -19.48
CA SER A 41 5.25 13.15 -19.08
C SER A 41 6.46 12.47 -18.43
N ASP A 42 6.20 11.52 -17.52
CA ASP A 42 7.23 10.70 -16.88
C ASP A 42 6.99 9.21 -17.06
N TYR A 43 8.09 8.49 -17.32
CA TYR A 43 8.11 7.06 -17.53
C TYR A 43 8.42 6.30 -16.23
N PHE A 44 7.51 5.42 -15.81
CA PHE A 44 7.70 4.56 -14.65
C PHE A 44 7.59 3.08 -15.07
N ALA A 45 8.75 2.42 -15.19
CA ALA A 45 8.84 1.04 -15.68
C ALA A 45 8.05 0.02 -14.85
N ASP A 46 7.82 0.30 -13.56
CA ASP A 46 7.14 -0.61 -12.64
C ASP A 46 5.62 -0.41 -12.59
N MET A 47 5.05 0.59 -13.28
CA MET A 47 3.59 0.82 -13.39
C MET A 47 2.94 -0.19 -14.35
N LYS A 48 3.09 -1.47 -14.02
CA LYS A 48 2.64 -2.62 -14.80
C LYS A 48 1.25 -3.13 -14.41
N HIS A 49 0.71 -2.62 -13.30
CA HIS A 49 -0.51 -3.10 -12.66
C HIS A 49 -1.54 -1.98 -12.58
N SER A 50 -2.82 -2.34 -12.66
CA SER A 50 -3.92 -1.38 -12.59
C SER A 50 -3.96 -0.68 -11.24
N ILE A 51 -4.32 0.59 -11.23
CA ILE A 51 -4.47 1.42 -10.04
C ILE A 51 -5.98 1.69 -9.87
N PRO A 52 -6.71 0.81 -9.16
CA PRO A 52 -8.15 0.94 -8.97
C PRO A 52 -8.52 1.82 -7.76
N SER A 53 -7.54 2.20 -6.95
CA SER A 53 -7.72 2.99 -5.73
C SER A 53 -7.77 4.48 -6.01
N ASP A 54 -8.43 5.21 -5.11
CA ASP A 54 -8.22 6.65 -4.99
C ASP A 54 -6.76 6.94 -4.55
N LEU A 55 -6.28 8.15 -4.83
CA LEU A 55 -4.95 8.60 -4.42
C LEU A 55 -5.02 9.24 -3.03
N ARG A 56 -4.08 8.87 -2.15
CA ARG A 56 -3.89 9.53 -0.86
C ARG A 56 -3.04 10.77 -1.04
N VAL A 57 -3.66 11.93 -1.21
CA VAL A 57 -2.95 13.21 -1.36
C VAL A 57 -2.63 13.81 0.02
N ILE A 58 -1.38 14.24 0.20
CA ILE A 58 -0.87 14.77 1.46
C ILE A 58 -0.32 16.18 1.25
N ASP A 59 -0.83 17.12 2.05
CA ASP A 59 -0.23 18.42 2.35
C ASP A 59 0.34 18.29 3.77
N ILE A 60 1.66 18.06 3.87
CA ILE A 60 2.33 17.79 5.15
C ILE A 60 2.63 19.08 5.91
N ASN A 61 2.72 20.21 5.20
CA ASN A 61 3.13 21.49 5.74
C ASN A 61 1.92 22.41 6.09
N GLY A 62 0.74 22.09 5.55
CA GLY A 62 -0.53 22.77 5.81
C GLY A 62 -0.75 24.07 5.04
N ASP A 63 -0.06 24.28 3.92
CA ASP A 63 -0.18 25.49 3.09
C ASP A 63 -1.32 25.44 2.07
N GLY A 64 -2.04 24.31 1.99
CA GLY A 64 -3.14 24.08 1.06
C GLY A 64 -2.70 23.55 -0.31
N ILE A 65 -1.42 23.21 -0.49
CA ILE A 65 -0.86 22.65 -1.71
C ILE A 65 -0.38 21.21 -1.43
N ALA A 66 -0.66 20.31 -2.36
CA ALA A 66 -0.25 18.91 -2.21
C ALA A 66 1.27 18.75 -2.33
N ASP A 67 1.93 18.15 -1.34
CA ASP A 67 3.37 17.90 -1.34
C ASP A 67 3.71 16.53 -1.96
N PHE A 68 2.91 15.51 -1.68
CA PHE A 68 3.08 14.17 -2.24
C PHE A 68 1.77 13.39 -2.18
N PHE A 69 1.71 12.27 -2.88
CA PHE A 69 0.58 11.35 -2.81
C PHE A 69 1.00 9.89 -2.88
N TYR A 70 0.17 9.02 -2.33
CA TYR A 70 0.32 7.58 -2.44
C TYR A 70 -0.74 6.97 -3.36
N ALA A 71 -0.36 5.89 -4.03
CA ALA A 71 -1.27 5.04 -4.80
C ALA A 71 -1.04 3.57 -4.45
N SER A 72 -2.05 2.73 -4.63
CA SER A 72 -1.92 1.28 -4.52
C SER A 72 -2.39 0.59 -5.78
N ASP A 73 -1.73 -0.51 -6.16
CA ASP A 73 -2.06 -1.23 -7.40
C ASP A 73 -2.41 -2.71 -7.19
N THR A 74 -3.04 -3.29 -8.21
CA THR A 74 -3.44 -4.70 -8.25
C THR A 74 -2.26 -5.67 -8.23
N GLY A 75 -1.03 -5.18 -8.44
CA GLY A 75 0.21 -5.93 -8.33
C GLY A 75 0.76 -6.00 -6.91
N GLY A 76 0.06 -5.44 -5.93
CA GLY A 76 0.49 -5.44 -4.54
C GLY A 76 1.51 -4.34 -4.23
N GLN A 77 1.62 -3.31 -5.07
CA GLN A 77 2.58 -2.23 -4.86
C GLN A 77 1.91 -1.03 -4.19
N ILE A 78 2.68 -0.36 -3.32
CA ILE A 78 2.37 0.97 -2.81
C ILE A 78 3.38 1.94 -3.41
N TRP A 79 2.87 2.95 -4.10
CA TRP A 79 3.63 4.00 -4.75
C TRP A 79 3.61 5.25 -3.90
N ARG A 80 4.69 6.02 -3.98
CA ARG A 80 4.74 7.42 -3.56
C ARG A 80 5.17 8.27 -4.75
N PHE A 81 4.55 9.44 -4.85
CA PHE A 81 4.90 10.47 -5.82
C PHE A 81 5.02 11.81 -5.09
N ASP A 82 6.17 12.47 -5.22
CA ASP A 82 6.46 13.76 -4.62
C ASP A 82 6.29 14.87 -5.66
N ILE A 83 5.49 15.88 -5.29
CA ILE A 83 5.13 17.02 -6.13
C ILE A 83 6.08 18.17 -5.79
N ASN A 84 6.79 18.66 -6.80
CA ASN A 84 7.58 19.86 -6.70
C ASN A 84 6.69 21.07 -7.03
N ASN A 85 6.13 21.70 -5.99
CA ASN A 85 5.26 22.87 -6.14
C ASN A 85 6.07 24.11 -6.54
N GLY A 86 6.33 24.24 -7.84
CA GLY A 86 7.08 25.34 -8.45
C GLY A 86 8.13 24.85 -9.45
N HIS A 87 8.67 25.77 -10.24
CA HIS A 87 9.71 25.46 -11.22
C HIS A 87 11.09 25.47 -10.58
N ALA A 88 12.00 24.68 -11.13
CA ALA A 88 13.42 24.89 -10.86
C ALA A 88 13.80 26.33 -11.26
N PRO A 89 14.65 27.03 -10.47
CA PRO A 89 15.10 28.36 -10.84
C PRO A 89 15.76 28.37 -12.23
N GLY A 90 15.15 29.08 -13.18
CA GLY A 90 15.65 29.20 -14.56
C GLY A 90 15.05 28.22 -15.57
N ASP A 91 14.02 27.45 -15.21
CA ASP A 91 13.20 26.68 -16.16
C ASP A 91 11.95 27.49 -16.56
N ASP A 92 11.73 27.66 -17.86
CA ASP A 92 10.55 28.35 -18.42
C ASP A 92 9.36 27.39 -18.56
N ASP A 93 9.58 26.07 -18.43
CA ASP A 93 8.52 25.06 -18.42
C ASP A 93 7.97 24.87 -16.99
N LEU A 94 6.91 25.63 -16.67
CA LEU A 94 5.62 25.05 -16.26
C LEU A 94 5.65 23.79 -15.37
N TYR A 95 5.93 22.67 -16.00
CA TYR A 95 5.63 21.35 -15.46
C TYR A 95 6.80 20.37 -15.60
N SER A 96 7.95 20.86 -16.07
CA SER A 96 9.20 20.12 -16.11
C SER A 96 9.63 19.73 -14.69
N GLY A 97 9.76 18.41 -14.45
CA GLY A 97 10.12 17.89 -13.13
C GLY A 97 9.07 18.13 -12.04
N LEU A 98 7.80 18.32 -12.41
CA LEU A 98 6.69 18.54 -11.48
C LEU A 98 6.53 17.38 -10.48
N VAL A 99 6.75 16.14 -10.93
CA VAL A 99 6.55 14.95 -10.10
C VAL A 99 7.78 14.07 -10.18
N THR A 100 8.23 13.58 -9.03
CA THR A 100 9.12 12.41 -8.94
C THR A 100 8.36 11.28 -8.26
N GLY A 101 8.73 10.01 -8.48
CA GLY A 101 7.99 8.92 -7.86
C GLY A 101 8.70 7.57 -7.92
N GLY A 102 8.18 6.63 -7.13
CA GLY A 102 8.67 5.26 -7.10
C GLY A 102 7.87 4.34 -6.19
N VAL A 103 8.19 3.06 -6.26
CA VAL A 103 7.54 2.02 -5.46
C VAL A 103 8.13 2.02 -4.05
N MET A 104 7.31 2.35 -3.05
CA MET A 104 7.68 2.30 -1.63
C MET A 104 7.66 0.85 -1.10
N ALA A 105 6.65 0.08 -1.48
CA ALA A 105 6.49 -1.31 -1.06
C ALA A 105 5.98 -2.19 -2.20
N ASN A 106 6.43 -3.44 -2.23
CA ASN A 106 5.94 -4.49 -3.12
C ASN A 106 5.58 -5.70 -2.26
N LEU A 107 4.30 -5.80 -1.91
CA LEU A 107 3.75 -6.73 -0.92
C LEU A 107 3.24 -8.04 -1.55
N SER A 108 3.29 -8.13 -2.88
CA SER A 108 3.00 -9.35 -3.61
C SER A 108 4.27 -9.93 -4.23
N LEU A 109 4.53 -11.20 -3.95
CA LEU A 109 5.63 -11.94 -4.57
C LEU A 109 5.09 -12.72 -5.78
N ALA A 110 5.71 -12.52 -6.94
CA ALA A 110 5.27 -13.06 -8.24
C ALA A 110 5.37 -14.60 -8.39
N LEU A 111 5.66 -15.34 -7.32
CA LEU A 111 6.12 -16.74 -7.40
C LEU A 111 5.09 -17.79 -6.96
N SER A 112 3.93 -17.41 -6.41
CA SER A 112 2.86 -18.38 -6.11
C SER A 112 1.47 -17.73 -5.97
N GLY A 113 0.42 -18.55 -6.17
CA GLY A 113 -0.97 -18.10 -6.04
C GLY A 113 -1.27 -17.55 -4.65
N ALA A 114 -0.78 -18.21 -3.59
CA ALA A 114 -0.95 -17.77 -2.21
C ALA A 114 -0.40 -16.37 -1.90
N ASN A 115 0.61 -15.92 -2.66
CA ASN A 115 1.27 -14.63 -2.46
C ASN A 115 0.84 -13.58 -3.51
N ASN A 116 -0.13 -13.88 -4.38
CA ASN A 116 -0.67 -12.95 -5.38
C ASN A 116 -1.66 -11.94 -4.76
N ARG A 117 -1.22 -11.27 -3.69
CA ARG A 117 -1.97 -10.28 -2.94
C ARG A 117 -2.19 -9.03 -3.77
N ARG A 118 -3.40 -8.48 -3.72
CA ARG A 118 -3.79 -7.29 -4.49
C ARG A 118 -4.25 -6.18 -3.56
N LEU A 119 -3.94 -4.95 -3.93
CA LEU A 119 -4.37 -3.76 -3.20
C LEU A 119 -5.42 -3.05 -4.07
N PHE A 120 -6.63 -2.91 -3.54
CA PHE A 120 -7.76 -2.28 -4.24
C PHE A 120 -8.15 -0.92 -3.67
N TYR A 121 -7.64 -0.58 -2.49
CA TYR A 121 -8.07 0.57 -1.72
C TYR A 121 -6.89 1.52 -1.47
N GLU A 122 -7.22 2.78 -1.28
CA GLU A 122 -6.27 3.83 -0.88
C GLU A 122 -5.52 3.40 0.41
N PRO A 123 -4.20 3.65 0.52
CA PRO A 123 -3.50 3.51 1.80
C PRO A 123 -3.97 4.58 2.79
N ASP A 124 -4.36 4.17 4.00
CA ASP A 124 -4.61 5.13 5.09
C ASP A 124 -3.28 5.63 5.64
N ALA A 125 -3.00 6.92 5.42
CA ALA A 125 -1.77 7.57 5.86
C ALA A 125 -1.98 8.35 7.16
N SER A 126 -1.12 8.11 8.15
CA SER A 126 -1.11 8.79 9.45
C SER A 126 0.30 9.17 9.89
N LEU A 127 0.50 10.42 10.31
CA LEU A 127 1.76 10.84 10.92
C LEU A 127 1.87 10.28 12.35
N VAL A 128 2.91 9.48 12.60
CA VAL A 128 3.16 8.82 13.88
C VAL A 128 4.49 9.31 14.44
N GLY A 129 4.45 9.82 15.67
CA GLY A 129 5.65 10.08 16.47
C GLY A 129 6.06 8.86 17.27
N SER A 130 7.35 8.57 17.29
CA SER A 130 7.98 7.57 18.15
C SER A 130 9.25 8.14 18.79
N GLY A 131 9.79 7.46 19.80
CA GLY A 131 11.06 7.78 20.43
C GLY A 131 12.25 7.67 19.48
N SER A 132 12.13 6.95 18.36
CA SER A 132 13.13 6.86 17.29
C SER A 132 12.93 7.87 16.16
N GLY A 133 11.92 8.75 16.26
CA GLY A 133 11.60 9.76 15.25
C GLY A 133 10.15 9.70 14.81
N GLN A 134 9.80 10.56 13.85
CA GLN A 134 8.50 10.53 13.21
C GLN A 134 8.55 9.66 11.94
N PHE A 135 7.40 9.12 11.54
CA PHE A 135 7.20 8.48 10.24
C PHE A 135 5.73 8.60 9.83
N ILE A 136 5.45 8.48 8.54
CA ILE A 136 4.11 8.28 8.02
C ILE A 136 3.84 6.77 8.04
N ALA A 137 2.80 6.36 8.75
CA ALA A 137 2.31 5.00 8.77
C ALA A 137 1.27 4.83 7.68
N LEU A 138 1.51 3.90 6.76
CA LEU A 138 0.61 3.54 5.67
C LEU A 138 -0.07 2.22 6.01
N ALA A 139 -1.34 2.30 6.42
CA ALA A 139 -2.16 1.15 6.73
C ALA A 139 -2.98 0.72 5.51
N ILE A 140 -2.90 -0.57 5.14
CA ILE A 140 -3.64 -1.11 4.01
C ILE A 140 -3.83 -2.62 4.16
N GLY A 141 -4.94 -3.15 3.68
CA GLY A 141 -5.18 -4.59 3.62
C GLY A 141 -5.25 -5.09 2.19
N SER A 142 -4.79 -6.32 1.96
CA SER A 142 -4.91 -6.97 0.66
C SER A 142 -6.23 -7.73 0.52
N GLY A 143 -6.70 -7.85 -0.73
CA GLY A 143 -7.89 -8.63 -1.03
C GLY A 143 -8.30 -8.56 -2.49
N TRP A 144 -8.61 -9.69 -3.11
CA TRP A 144 -9.08 -9.70 -4.50
C TRP A 144 -10.58 -9.40 -4.61
N ARG A 145 -10.92 -8.11 -4.70
CA ARG A 145 -12.32 -7.62 -4.77
C ARG A 145 -13.15 -8.26 -5.88
N ALA A 146 -12.58 -8.45 -7.06
CA ALA A 146 -13.32 -9.04 -8.19
C ALA A 146 -13.55 -10.55 -8.04
N HIS A 147 -12.84 -11.23 -7.14
CA HIS A 147 -12.98 -12.67 -6.87
C HIS A 147 -13.13 -12.89 -5.35
N PRO A 148 -14.26 -12.43 -4.75
CA PRO A 148 -14.43 -12.46 -3.30
C PRO A 148 -14.54 -13.89 -2.75
N LEU A 149 -14.79 -14.90 -3.59
CA LEU A 149 -14.82 -16.32 -3.20
C LEU A 149 -13.47 -17.03 -3.41
N ASP A 150 -12.40 -16.31 -3.78
CA ASP A 150 -11.06 -16.91 -3.85
C ASP A 150 -10.56 -17.25 -2.44
N GLU A 151 -10.09 -18.49 -2.28
CA GLU A 151 -9.52 -19.03 -1.04
C GLU A 151 -8.02 -19.37 -1.20
N VAL A 152 -7.44 -19.09 -2.38
CA VAL A 152 -6.05 -19.46 -2.69
C VAL A 152 -5.09 -18.40 -2.18
N VAL A 153 -5.41 -17.12 -2.38
CA VAL A 153 -4.57 -16.02 -1.89
C VAL A 153 -4.68 -15.92 -0.38
N GLU A 154 -3.53 -15.92 0.29
CA GLU A 154 -3.46 -15.67 1.72
C GLU A 154 -3.27 -14.17 1.95
N ASP A 155 -4.37 -13.46 2.15
CA ASP A 155 -4.35 -12.01 2.32
C ASP A 155 -3.79 -11.59 3.69
N ARG A 156 -3.43 -10.31 3.79
CA ARG A 156 -2.76 -9.70 4.94
C ARG A 156 -3.34 -8.33 5.23
N LEU A 157 -3.16 -7.90 6.47
CA LEU A 157 -3.22 -6.49 6.86
C LEU A 157 -1.79 -5.99 7.03
N TYR A 158 -1.50 -4.77 6.61
CA TYR A 158 -0.16 -4.18 6.64
C TYR A 158 -0.17 -2.80 7.31
N MET A 159 0.96 -2.48 7.93
CA MET A 159 1.40 -1.10 8.16
C MET A 159 2.83 -0.96 7.67
N ILE A 160 3.06 -0.02 6.76
CA ILE A 160 4.38 0.30 6.23
C ILE A 160 4.81 1.66 6.76
N ARG A 161 6.08 1.80 7.13
CA ARG A 161 6.67 3.07 7.56
C ARG A 161 7.31 3.79 6.39
N ASP A 162 6.97 5.05 6.24
CA ASP A 162 7.67 5.99 5.38
C ASP A 162 8.32 7.08 6.24
N SER A 163 9.65 7.14 6.23
CA SER A 163 10.42 8.08 7.04
C SER A 163 10.68 9.43 6.36
N ALA A 164 10.35 9.58 5.06
CA ALA A 164 10.56 10.81 4.32
C ALA A 164 9.36 11.75 4.47
N ILE A 165 9.28 12.50 5.58
CA ILE A 165 8.06 13.24 5.91
C ILE A 165 7.96 14.58 5.17
N TYR A 166 9.03 15.38 5.19
CA TYR A 166 9.00 16.79 4.81
C TYR A 166 9.63 17.05 3.43
N GLY A 167 9.53 16.09 2.51
CA GLY A 167 10.04 16.21 1.16
C GLY A 167 10.39 14.86 0.52
N PRO A 168 10.85 14.88 -0.74
CA PRO A 168 11.16 13.68 -1.49
C PRO A 168 12.29 12.87 -0.83
N PRO A 169 12.17 11.53 -0.77
CA PRO A 169 13.24 10.69 -0.26
C PRO A 169 14.45 10.72 -1.21
N LEU A 170 15.64 10.40 -0.68
CA LEU A 170 16.82 10.15 -1.52
C LEU A 170 16.62 8.95 -2.48
N GLY A 171 15.69 8.05 -2.14
CA GLY A 171 15.21 6.98 -3.01
C GLY A 171 13.98 6.31 -2.40
N TYR A 172 13.13 5.76 -3.26
CA TYR A 172 11.85 5.17 -2.86
C TYR A 172 12.02 3.76 -2.29
N GLY A 173 11.34 3.47 -1.18
CA GLY A 173 11.43 2.19 -0.46
C GLY A 173 12.54 2.17 0.59
N LYS A 174 13.26 1.05 0.68
CA LYS A 174 14.27 0.78 1.71
C LYS A 174 15.69 0.90 1.17
N LEU A 175 16.54 1.63 1.89
CA LEU A 175 17.99 1.64 1.66
C LEU A 175 18.60 0.26 1.98
N ARG A 176 19.25 -0.35 1.01
CA ARG A 176 19.94 -1.64 1.13
C ARG A 176 21.42 -1.44 1.46
N SER A 177 22.07 -2.52 1.93
CA SER A 177 23.49 -2.53 2.33
C SER A 177 24.50 -2.19 1.22
N GLY A 178 24.07 -1.87 0.00
CA GLY A 178 24.89 -1.42 -1.12
C GLY A 178 24.62 0.01 -1.57
N GLY A 179 23.84 0.79 -0.80
CA GLY A 179 23.50 2.17 -1.16
C GLY A 179 22.33 2.32 -2.14
N SER A 180 21.79 1.21 -2.66
CA SER A 180 20.61 1.22 -3.52
C SER A 180 19.32 1.21 -2.70
N TYR A 181 18.28 1.83 -3.26
CA TYR A 181 16.93 1.74 -2.73
C TYR A 181 16.15 0.69 -3.49
N THR A 182 15.43 -0.17 -2.78
CA THR A 182 14.48 -1.11 -3.38
C THR A 182 13.20 -1.16 -2.57
N PRO A 183 12.06 -1.56 -3.16
CA PRO A 183 10.79 -1.62 -2.44
C PRO A 183 10.89 -2.42 -1.14
N ILE A 184 10.16 -1.96 -0.12
CA ILE A 184 9.90 -2.72 1.11
C ILE A 184 9.12 -3.98 0.72
N THR A 185 9.61 -5.13 1.17
CA THR A 185 8.96 -6.43 0.95
C THR A 185 8.43 -6.99 2.27
N GLU A 186 7.62 -8.05 2.23
CA GLU A 186 7.14 -8.71 3.45
C GLU A 186 8.29 -9.18 4.38
N SER A 187 9.47 -9.51 3.83
CA SER A 187 10.66 -9.88 4.61
C SER A 187 11.24 -8.73 5.45
N ASP A 188 10.96 -7.49 5.05
CA ASP A 188 11.38 -6.26 5.72
C ASP A 188 10.41 -5.87 6.86
N LEU A 189 9.29 -6.61 7.01
CA LEU A 189 8.24 -6.37 8.01
C LEU A 189 8.30 -7.37 9.17
N TYR A 190 7.68 -7.01 10.29
CA TYR A 190 7.43 -7.91 11.42
C TYR A 190 6.13 -8.69 11.22
N ASP A 191 6.15 -10.00 11.43
CA ASP A 191 4.93 -10.82 11.50
C ASP A 191 4.28 -10.59 12.86
N ALA A 192 3.15 -9.89 12.87
CA ALA A 192 2.39 -9.54 14.07
C ALA A 192 1.15 -10.43 14.28
N THR A 193 1.04 -11.55 13.56
CA THR A 193 -0.15 -12.43 13.58
C THR A 193 -0.45 -12.93 14.99
N ASP A 194 0.56 -13.37 15.73
CA ASP A 194 0.41 -13.88 17.10
C ASP A 194 0.25 -12.77 18.16
N ASN A 195 0.36 -11.50 17.75
CA ASN A 195 0.22 -10.32 18.63
C ASN A 195 1.15 -10.33 19.86
N ASP A 196 2.38 -10.85 19.72
CA ASP A 196 3.36 -10.88 20.81
C ASP A 196 3.62 -9.49 21.41
N LEU A 197 3.66 -8.44 20.57
CA LEU A 197 3.85 -7.06 21.02
C LEU A 197 2.73 -6.56 21.96
N GLY A 198 1.54 -7.15 21.88
CA GLY A 198 0.39 -6.78 22.70
C GLY A 198 0.08 -7.77 23.85
N GLN A 199 0.54 -9.01 23.77
CA GLN A 199 0.15 -10.09 24.69
C GLN A 199 1.31 -10.83 25.36
N ALA A 200 2.50 -10.89 24.74
CA ALA A 200 3.64 -11.57 25.34
C ALA A 200 4.13 -10.85 26.60
N THR A 201 4.89 -11.56 27.43
CA THR A 201 5.50 -11.02 28.65
C THR A 201 6.96 -11.47 28.78
N GLY A 202 7.73 -10.85 29.67
CA GLY A 202 9.10 -11.29 29.96
C GLY A 202 10.06 -11.24 28.77
N GLU A 203 10.80 -12.33 28.55
CA GLU A 203 11.81 -12.47 27.50
C GLU A 203 11.20 -12.49 26.10
N ASP A 204 10.02 -13.11 25.93
CA ASP A 204 9.32 -13.17 24.65
C ASP A 204 8.94 -11.77 24.16
N LEU A 205 8.39 -10.94 25.05
CA LEU A 205 8.07 -9.54 24.73
C LEU A 205 9.31 -8.72 24.39
N THR A 206 10.42 -8.98 25.09
CA THR A 206 11.69 -8.29 24.83
C THR A 206 12.23 -8.66 23.44
N THR A 207 12.14 -9.95 23.09
CA THR A 207 12.52 -10.47 21.77
C THR A 207 11.66 -9.88 20.66
N ALA A 208 10.33 -9.85 20.84
CA ALA A 208 9.39 -9.26 19.89
C ALA A 208 9.68 -7.78 19.65
N ARG A 209 9.92 -7.00 20.70
CA ARG A 209 10.26 -5.56 20.59
C ARG A 209 11.58 -5.33 19.85
N ASN A 210 12.61 -6.10 20.20
CA ASN A 210 13.92 -6.01 19.55
C ASN A 210 13.83 -6.36 18.07
N LEU A 211 13.07 -7.40 17.72
CA LEU A 211 12.84 -7.76 16.32
C LEU A 211 12.07 -6.65 15.59
N PHE A 212 10.95 -6.18 16.14
CA PHE A 212 10.15 -5.10 15.53
C PHE A 212 10.93 -3.79 15.35
N ALA A 213 11.89 -3.49 16.22
CA ALA A 213 12.78 -2.33 16.08
C ALA A 213 13.64 -2.35 14.81
N THR A 214 13.88 -3.53 14.23
CA THR A 214 14.67 -3.69 12.99
C THR A 214 13.83 -3.68 11.71
N LYS A 215 12.51 -3.50 11.83
CA LYS A 215 11.54 -3.66 10.74
C LYS A 215 10.95 -2.34 10.28
N ASP A 216 10.59 -2.29 9.00
CA ASP A 216 10.00 -1.12 8.34
C ASP A 216 8.47 -1.08 8.45
N GLY A 217 7.92 -1.86 9.40
CA GLY A 217 6.48 -2.01 9.58
C GLY A 217 6.11 -3.39 10.11
N TRP A 218 4.85 -3.75 9.93
CA TRP A 218 4.33 -5.06 10.32
C TRP A 218 3.28 -5.55 9.32
N TYR A 219 3.01 -6.85 9.37
CA TYR A 219 1.83 -7.45 8.74
C TYR A 219 1.12 -8.41 9.70
N ILE A 220 -0.16 -8.66 9.46
CA ILE A 220 -0.97 -9.67 10.14
C ILE A 220 -1.53 -10.60 9.07
N LYS A 221 -1.38 -11.91 9.25
CA LYS A 221 -2.01 -12.91 8.38
C LYS A 221 -3.50 -12.97 8.64
N LEU A 222 -4.30 -12.97 7.57
CA LEU A 222 -5.71 -13.33 7.64
C LEU A 222 -5.77 -14.86 7.59
N GLU A 223 -5.88 -15.49 8.76
CA GLU A 223 -5.70 -16.94 8.92
C GLU A 223 -6.91 -17.76 8.48
N ASN A 224 -8.09 -17.14 8.37
CA ASN A 224 -9.28 -17.82 7.86
C ASN A 224 -9.19 -17.99 6.33
N ALA A 225 -9.65 -19.13 5.82
CA ALA A 225 -9.54 -19.47 4.41
C ALA A 225 -10.25 -18.42 3.53
N GLY A 226 -9.48 -17.79 2.64
CA GLY A 226 -9.98 -16.74 1.75
C GLY A 226 -10.42 -15.46 2.45
N GLU A 227 -10.13 -15.25 3.73
CA GLU A 227 -10.41 -13.97 4.38
C GLU A 227 -9.57 -12.87 3.74
N LYS A 228 -10.20 -11.72 3.47
CA LYS A 228 -9.64 -10.64 2.66
C LYS A 228 -10.09 -9.27 3.15
N SER A 229 -9.22 -8.26 3.00
CA SER A 229 -9.58 -6.86 3.29
C SER A 229 -10.21 -6.23 2.05
N LEU A 230 -11.53 -6.03 2.10
CA LEU A 230 -12.30 -5.43 1.00
C LEU A 230 -12.81 -4.03 1.33
N ALA A 231 -12.10 -3.29 2.18
CA ALA A 231 -12.41 -1.91 2.53
C ALA A 231 -11.14 -1.10 2.82
N HIS A 232 -11.29 0.22 2.77
CA HIS A 232 -10.29 1.18 3.23
C HIS A 232 -10.04 1.01 4.75
N ALA A 233 -8.77 1.01 5.16
CA ALA A 233 -8.40 1.04 6.58
C ALA A 233 -8.69 2.43 7.17
N THR A 234 -8.84 2.58 8.48
CA THR A 234 -9.03 3.93 9.05
C THR A 234 -8.28 4.08 10.35
N THR A 235 -7.37 5.05 10.40
CA THR A 235 -6.66 5.40 11.63
C THR A 235 -7.31 6.61 12.31
N PHE A 236 -7.59 6.45 13.60
CA PHE A 236 -8.08 7.52 14.45
C PHE A 236 -7.49 7.38 15.86
N GLN A 237 -6.96 8.48 16.39
CA GLN A 237 -6.34 8.53 17.73
C GLN A 237 -5.29 7.43 17.98
N GLY A 238 -4.47 7.12 16.97
CA GLY A 238 -3.42 6.11 17.06
C GLY A 238 -3.91 4.66 17.02
N GLN A 239 -5.19 4.44 16.72
CA GLN A 239 -5.75 3.12 16.49
C GLN A 239 -6.16 3.00 15.02
N THR A 240 -5.80 1.90 14.39
CA THR A 240 -6.18 1.59 13.01
C THR A 240 -7.21 0.49 13.00
N PHE A 241 -8.28 0.71 12.24
CA PHE A 241 -9.37 -0.23 12.07
C PHE A 241 -9.36 -0.81 10.67
N PHE A 242 -9.48 -2.13 10.59
CA PHE A 242 -9.68 -2.85 9.34
C PHE A 242 -10.99 -3.63 9.43
N THR A 243 -11.69 -3.73 8.32
CA THR A 243 -12.83 -4.64 8.16
C THR A 243 -12.51 -5.64 7.08
N THR A 244 -12.64 -6.92 7.40
CA THR A 244 -12.37 -8.02 6.47
C THR A 244 -13.65 -8.76 6.12
N TYR A 245 -13.59 -9.46 5.00
CA TYR A 245 -14.62 -10.33 4.48
C TYR A 245 -14.05 -11.75 4.48
N GLU A 246 -14.76 -12.69 5.10
CA GLU A 246 -14.49 -14.12 5.00
C GLU A 246 -15.57 -14.78 4.13
N PRO A 247 -15.22 -15.44 3.01
CA PRO A 247 -16.19 -16.20 2.22
C PRO A 247 -16.66 -17.42 3.02
N THR A 248 -17.97 -17.60 3.17
CA THR A 248 -18.52 -18.84 3.72
C THR A 248 -19.09 -19.70 2.61
N ALA A 249 -18.60 -20.93 2.45
CA ALA A 249 -19.18 -21.88 1.52
C ALA A 249 -20.65 -22.16 1.89
N SER A 250 -21.57 -21.93 0.96
CA SER A 250 -22.98 -22.30 1.13
C SER A 250 -23.17 -23.77 0.74
N LEU A 251 -23.20 -24.68 1.71
CA LEU A 251 -23.64 -26.05 1.50
C LEU A 251 -25.17 -26.11 1.54
N LEU A 252 -25.86 -25.67 0.49
CA LEU A 252 -27.25 -26.08 0.25
C LEU A 252 -27.55 -26.30 -1.24
N ASP A 253 -28.17 -27.44 -1.47
CA ASP A 253 -28.63 -28.03 -2.72
C ASP A 253 -29.58 -27.10 -3.51
N GLY A 254 -29.28 -26.88 -4.79
CA GLY A 254 -30.29 -26.78 -5.84
C GLY A 254 -30.93 -25.43 -6.23
N SER A 255 -30.89 -24.34 -5.45
CA SER A 255 -31.49 -23.07 -5.96
C SER A 255 -30.99 -21.80 -5.26
N ILE A 256 -30.66 -20.78 -6.07
CA ILE A 256 -30.23 -19.40 -5.73
C ILE A 256 -29.23 -19.35 -4.55
N GLN A 257 -27.94 -19.33 -4.88
CA GLN A 257 -26.89 -19.20 -3.88
C GLN A 257 -26.85 -17.77 -3.32
N SER A 258 -27.26 -17.59 -2.07
CA SER A 258 -26.88 -16.40 -1.31
C SER A 258 -25.40 -16.53 -0.93
N ILE A 259 -24.54 -15.61 -1.36
CA ILE A 259 -23.20 -15.51 -0.80
C ILE A 259 -23.38 -15.11 0.67
N ARG A 260 -22.95 -15.97 1.60
CA ARG A 260 -22.83 -15.65 3.01
C ARG A 260 -21.39 -15.26 3.30
N SER A 261 -21.22 -14.31 4.21
CA SER A 261 -19.91 -13.85 4.62
C SER A 261 -19.91 -13.46 6.08
N THR A 262 -18.80 -13.74 6.75
CA THR A 262 -18.49 -13.17 8.06
C THR A 262 -17.71 -11.88 7.86
N GLN A 263 -18.03 -10.86 8.66
CA GLN A 263 -17.22 -9.65 8.73
C GLN A 263 -16.45 -9.65 10.05
N HIS A 264 -15.13 -9.45 9.98
CA HIS A 264 -14.31 -9.21 11.16
C HIS A 264 -13.87 -7.75 11.22
N ARG A 265 -13.67 -7.26 12.45
CA ARG A 265 -13.07 -5.95 12.71
C ARG A 265 -11.77 -6.15 13.47
N TYR A 266 -10.68 -5.71 12.88
CA TYR A 266 -9.38 -5.65 13.54
C TYR A 266 -9.15 -4.25 14.10
N ARG A 267 -8.53 -4.18 15.27
CA ARG A 267 -8.04 -2.93 15.86
C ARG A 267 -6.56 -3.10 16.17
N THR A 268 -5.72 -2.34 15.50
CA THR A 268 -4.28 -2.31 15.77
C THR A 268 -3.89 -0.96 16.35
N THR A 269 -2.81 -0.93 17.13
CA THR A 269 -2.26 0.31 17.67
C THR A 269 -1.08 0.71 16.80
N MET A 270 -1.05 1.98 16.38
CA MET A 270 0.15 2.58 15.80
C MET A 270 1.22 2.64 16.90
N ILE A 271 2.08 1.63 16.95
CA ILE A 271 3.05 1.47 18.03
C ILE A 271 4.01 2.66 18.00
N ARG A 272 3.85 3.56 18.98
CA ARG A 272 4.88 4.52 19.34
C ARG A 272 5.98 3.70 20.00
N GLN A 273 7.08 3.46 19.30
CA GLN A 273 8.28 2.94 19.96
C GLN A 273 8.79 4.03 20.89
N THR A 274 8.28 4.11 22.12
CA THR A 274 8.98 4.80 23.21
C THR A 274 9.42 3.74 24.21
N PRO A 275 10.65 3.85 24.75
CA PRO A 275 11.23 2.87 25.68
C PRO A 275 10.35 2.64 26.92
#